data_AF-A0A3M9Z627-F1
#
_entry.id   AF-A0A3M9Z627-F1
#
_cell.length_a   1.000
_cell.length_b   1.000
_cell.length_c   1.000
_cell.angle_alpha   90.00
_cell.angle_beta   90.00
_cell.angle_gamma   90.00
#
_symmetry.space_group_name_H-M   'P 1'
#
loop_
_entity.id
_entity.type
_entity.pdbx_description
1 polymer ?
#
loop_
_entity_poly.entity_id
_entity_poly.type
_entity_poly.pdbx_seq_one_letter_code
_entity_poly.pdbx_strand_id
1 'polypeptide(L)' 'MRQSPNLGIRIFLYVAGILLVIMALVLLLQAFGFLTNIPRTAIYALVLLAIGIGILSALRNR' A
#
# COMPACT_ATOMS: atom_id res chain seq x y z
N MET A 1 13.14 28.52 -8.65
CA MET A 1 12.19 28.30 -7.55
C MET A 1 12.32 26.85 -7.08
N ARG A 2 13.04 26.59 -5.98
CA ARG A 2 13.12 25.26 -5.36
C ARG A 2 12.21 25.28 -4.14
N GLN A 3 10.91 25.14 -4.37
CA GLN A 3 9.94 24.99 -3.29
C GLN A 3 10.22 23.65 -2.63
N SER A 4 10.70 23.68 -1.39
CA SER A 4 10.82 22.51 -0.55
C SER A 4 9.47 21.78 -0.55
N PRO A 5 9.41 20.49 -0.88
CA PRO A 5 8.15 19.77 -0.90
C PRO A 5 7.52 19.85 0.49
N ASN A 6 6.34 20.48 0.57
CA ASN A 6 5.57 20.56 1.81
C ASN A 6 5.43 19.14 2.37
N LEU A 7 5.87 18.93 3.61
CA LEU A 7 5.86 17.62 4.27
C LEU A 7 4.49 16.94 4.16
N GLY A 8 3.40 17.72 4.25
CA GLY A 8 2.04 17.21 4.06
C GLY A 8 1.78 16.61 2.67
N ILE A 9 2.27 17.25 1.60
CA ILE A 9 2.14 16.74 0.23
C ILE A 9 2.97 15.47 0.05
N ARG A 10 4.16 15.44 0.64
CA ARG A 10 5.04 14.27 0.55
C ARG A 10 4.45 13.05 1.27
N ILE A 11 3.85 13.25 2.44
CA ILE A 11 3.12 12.20 3.18
C ILE A 11 1.89 11.76 2.40
N PHE A 12 1.10 12.69 1.89
CA PHE A 12 -0.10 12.39 1.11
C PHE A 12 0.23 11.55 -0.13
N LEU A 13 1.23 11.96 -0.92
CA LEU A 13 1.67 11.23 -2.11
C LEU A 13 2.22 9.84 -1.77
N TYR A 14 2.90 9.70 -0.62
CA TYR A 14 3.42 8.41 -0.17
C TYR A 14 2.28 7.44 0.21
N VAL A 15 1.31 7.93 1.00
CA VAL A 15 0.14 7.14 1.41
C VAL A 15 -0.76 6.79 0.22
N ALA A 16 -1.04 7.77 -0.65
CA ALA A 16 -1.82 7.56 -1.88
C ALA A 16 -1.12 6.58 -2.82
N GLY A 17 0.21 6.69 -2.98
CA GLY A 17 1.00 5.76 -3.78
C GLY A 17 0.94 4.33 -3.24
N ILE A 18 1.09 4.15 -1.92
CA ILE A 18 0.98 2.82 -1.28
C ILE A 18 -0.42 2.22 -1.48
N LEU A 19 -1.49 3.01 -1.29
CA LEU A 19 -2.86 2.56 -1.49
C LEU A 19 -3.11 2.11 -2.93
N LEU A 20 -2.61 2.87 -3.92
CA LEU A 20 -2.73 2.53 -5.34
C LEU A 20 -1.97 1.23 -5.67
N VAL A 21 -0.76 1.05 -5.13
CA VAL A 21 0.02 -0.18 -5.34
C VAL A 21 -0.69 -1.40 -4.74
N ILE A 22 -1.24 -1.27 -3.53
CA ILE A 22 -2.00 -2.35 -2.88
C ILE A 22 -3.25 -2.69 -3.70
N MET A 23 -4.01 -1.68 -4.14
CA MET A 23 -5.21 -1.88 -4.94
C MET A 23 -4.89 -2.55 -6.29
N ALA A 24 -3.80 -2.13 -6.95
CA ALA A 24 -3.33 -2.73 -8.19
C ALA A 24 -2.93 -4.21 -7.98
N LEU A 25 -2.22 -4.54 -6.90
CA LEU A 25 -1.87 -5.92 -6.56
C LEU A 25 -3.11 -6.79 -6.30
N VAL A 26 -4.10 -6.26 -5.57
CA VAL A 26 -5.35 -6.98 -5.28
C VAL A 26 -6.15 -7.25 -6.55
N LEU A 27 -6.32 -6.24 -7.41
CA LEU A 27 -7.03 -6.39 -8.69
C LEU A 27 -6.31 -7.38 -9.61
N LEU A 28 -4.98 -7.32 -9.65
CA LEU A 28 -4.16 -8.21 -10.46
C LEU A 28 -4.29 -9.66 -9.98
N LEU A 29 -4.14 -9.92 -8.69
CA LEU A 29 -4.30 -11.27 -8.14
C LEU A 29 -5.74 -11.81 -8.32
N GLN A 30 -6.75 -10.93 -8.32
CA GLN A 30 -8.13 -11.29 -8.56
C GLN A 30 -8.38 -11.63 -10.04
N ALA A 31 -7.78 -10.86 -10.96
CA ALA A 31 -7.86 -11.09 -12.42
C ALA A 31 -7.17 -12.38 -12.86
N PHE A 32 -6.06 -12.75 -12.23
CA PHE A 32 -5.35 -14.01 -12.51
C PHE A 32 -5.99 -15.24 -11.83
N GLY A 33 -7.10 -15.07 -11.08
CA GLY A 33 -7.82 -16.18 -10.45
C GLY A 33 -7.11 -16.83 -9.26
N PHE A 34 -5.96 -16.31 -8.83
CA PHE A 34 -5.24 -16.78 -7.64
C PHE A 34 -6.08 -16.62 -6.36
N LEU A 35 -7.00 -15.65 -6.33
CA LEU A 35 -7.92 -15.43 -5.21
C LEU A 35 -9.12 -16.37 -5.16
N THR A 36 -9.34 -17.22 -6.17
CA THR A 36 -10.52 -18.09 -6.23
C THR A 36 -10.48 -19.20 -5.18
N ASN A 37 -9.28 -19.67 -4.82
CA ASN A 37 -9.05 -20.74 -3.83
C ASN A 37 -8.45 -20.26 -2.51
N ILE A 38 -8.07 -18.98 -2.40
CA ILE A 38 -7.50 -18.41 -1.19
C ILE A 38 -8.65 -17.83 -0.36
N PRO A 39 -8.79 -18.21 0.93
CA PRO A 39 -9.82 -17.63 1.78
C PRO A 39 -9.62 -16.12 1.86
N ARG A 40 -10.70 -15.34 1.65
CA ARG A 40 -10.66 -13.86 1.61
C ARG A 40 -9.91 -13.26 2.81
N THR A 41 -9.98 -13.91 3.97
CA THR A 41 -9.22 -13.60 5.19
C THR A 41 -7.71 -13.55 5.00
N ALA A 42 -7.11 -14.46 4.24
CA ALA A 42 -5.66 -14.46 3.97
C ALA A 42 -5.25 -13.26 3.10
N ILE A 43 -6.11 -12.84 2.16
CA ILE A 43 -5.87 -11.63 1.36
C ILE A 43 -5.93 -10.39 2.24
N TYR A 44 -6.94 -10.26 3.11
CA TYR A 44 -7.02 -9.14 4.05
C TYR A 44 -5.83 -9.11 5.01
N ALA A 45 -5.34 -10.27 5.47
CA ALA A 45 -4.16 -10.36 6.33
C ALA A 45 -2.89 -9.87 5.60
N LEU A 46 -2.69 -10.26 4.34
CA LEU A 46 -1.55 -9.79 3.53
C LEU A 46 -1.64 -8.28 3.25
N VAL A 47 -2.84 -7.77 2.98
CA VAL A 47 -3.08 -6.33 2.80
C VAL A 47 -2.77 -5.57 4.09
N LEU A 48 -3.26 -6.03 5.25
CA LEU A 48 -2.97 -5.44 6.56
C LEU A 48 -1.47 -5.47 6.89
N LEU A 49 -0.79 -6.57 6.57
CA LEU A 49 0.64 -6.73 6.77
C LEU A 49 1.42 -5.75 5.89
N ALA A 50 1.05 -5.61 4.61
CA ALA A 50 1.65 -4.63 3.70
C ALA A 50 1.43 -3.18 4.18
N ILE A 51 0.23 -2.83 4.66
CA ILE A 51 -0.05 -1.53 5.28
C ILE A 51 0.83 -1.31 6.51
N GLY A 52 0.92 -2.31 7.39
CA GLY A 52 1.75 -2.26 8.60
C GLY A 52 3.24 -2.04 8.30
N ILE A 53 3.79 -2.75 7.31
CA ILE A 53 5.18 -2.55 6.86
C ILE A 53 5.38 -1.16 6.26
N GLY A 54 4.43 -0.68 5.45
CA GLY A 54 4.49 0.67 4.87
C GLY A 54 4.51 1.77 5.94
N ILE A 55 3.66 1.63 6.97
CA ILE A 55 3.62 2.55 8.11
C ILE A 55 4.89 2.44 8.95
N LEU A 56 5.36 1.23 9.25
CA LEU A 56 6.58 0.99 10.04
C LEU A 56 7.84 1.53 9.32
N SER A 57 7.93 1.35 8.01
CA SER A 57 9.01 1.89 7.18
C SER A 57 8.97 3.43 7.16
N ALA A 58 7.78 4.02 7.04
CA ALA A 58 7.62 5.47 7.10
C ALA A 58 7.97 6.07 8.47
N LEU A 59 7.71 5.35 9.56
CA LEU A 59 8.12 5.74 10.92
C LEU A 59 9.63 5.60 11.15
N ARG A 60 10.24 4.52 10.64
CA ARG A 60 11.69 4.26 10.76
C ARG A 60 12.54 5.21 9.90
N ASN A 61 11.98 5.77 8.84
CA ASN A 61 12.66 6.71 7.95
C ASN A 61 12.42 8.19 8.34
N ARG A 62 11.88 8.45 9.54
CA ARG A 62 11.99 9.75 10.23
C ARG A 62 13.24 9.78 11.09
#